data_AF-A0AAV8XDY5-F1
#
_entry.id   AF-A0AAV8XDY5-F1
#
_cell.length_a   1.000
_cell.length_b   1.000
_cell.length_c   1.000
_cell.angle_alpha   90.00
_cell.angle_beta   90.00
_cell.angle_gamma   90.00
#
_symmetry.space_group_name_H-M   'P 1'
#
loop_
_entity.id
_entity.type
_entity.pdbx_description
1 polymer ?
#
loop_
_entity_poly.entity_id
_entity_poly.type
_entity_poly.pdbx_seq_one_letter_code
_entity_poly.pdbx_strand_id
1 'polypeptide(L)'
;MTNYHWITNFLVSGHSFLSCDRDFAQIEERKTMCKCMVPKDLVEMIVNARNVQPFVVIMMQKEDLLDFKEASNVYLNTQKFNISKAQWIRIDQENPGKVRIRETLNEMEEWKVVNVV
;
A
#
# COMPACT_ATOMS: atom_id res chain seq x y z
N MET A 1 10.08 26.22 1.52
CA MET A 1 8.83 25.59 2.04
C MET A 1 9.08 24.10 2.03
N THR A 2 9.35 23.51 3.18
CA THR A 2 9.71 22.09 3.28
C THR A 2 8.45 21.24 3.13
N ASN A 3 8.36 20.48 2.04
CA ASN A 3 7.21 19.63 1.73
C ASN A 3 7.28 18.34 2.55
N TYR A 4 6.61 18.34 3.69
CA TYR A 4 6.47 17.13 4.51
C TYR A 4 5.21 16.36 4.09
N HIS A 5 5.36 15.06 3.89
CA HIS A 5 4.23 14.15 3.83
C HIS A 5 4.08 13.44 5.18
N TRP A 6 2.87 13.49 5.76
CA TRP A 6 2.56 12.87 7.05
C TRP A 6 1.41 11.89 6.89
N ILE A 7 1.57 10.71 7.48
CA ILE A 7 0.52 9.69 7.57
C ILE A 7 0.23 9.49 9.05
N THR A 8 -1.01 9.77 9.47
CA THR A 8 -1.53 9.48 10.82
C THR A 8 -2.34 8.19 10.82
N ASN A 9 -2.43 7.55 11.98
CA ASN A 9 -3.16 6.28 12.17
C ASN A 9 -2.68 5.17 11.24
N PHE A 10 -1.36 5.11 11.03
CA PHE A 10 -0.73 4.08 10.22
C PHE A 10 -0.90 2.71 10.89
N LEU A 11 -1.41 1.73 10.14
CA LEU A 11 -1.68 0.35 10.60
C LEU A 11 -2.67 0.21 11.78
N VAL A 12 -3.53 1.20 12.02
CA VAL A 12 -4.60 1.06 13.02
C VAL A 12 -5.73 0.19 12.48
N SER A 13 -6.10 -0.85 13.24
CA SER A 13 -7.24 -1.72 12.93
C SER A 13 -8.52 -0.89 12.74
N GLY A 14 -9.27 -1.15 11.66
CA GLY A 14 -10.51 -0.43 11.33
C GLY A 14 -10.33 0.87 10.54
N HIS A 15 -9.10 1.36 10.36
CA HIS A 15 -8.77 2.53 9.52
C HIS A 15 -8.14 2.15 8.17
N SER A 16 -8.09 0.85 7.86
CA SER A 16 -7.56 0.32 6.61
C SER A 16 -8.53 0.43 5.44
N PHE A 17 -9.66 1.16 5.56
CA PHE A 17 -10.63 1.28 4.46
C PHE A 17 -9.98 2.05 3.31
N LEU A 18 -9.45 1.31 2.35
CA LEU A 18 -8.93 1.88 1.13
C LEU A 18 -10.12 2.16 0.22
N SER A 19 -10.03 3.23 -0.58
CA SER A 19 -11.07 3.55 -1.56
C SER A 19 -11.34 2.40 -2.54
N CYS A 20 -10.37 1.50 -2.74
CA CYS A 20 -10.47 0.31 -3.57
C CYS A 20 -11.11 -0.91 -2.89
N ASP A 21 -11.30 -0.92 -1.56
CA ASP A 21 -11.86 -2.09 -0.85
C ASP A 21 -13.26 -2.44 -1.35
N ARG A 22 -14.06 -1.41 -1.68
CA ARG A 22 -15.39 -1.60 -2.26
C ARG A 22 -15.33 -2.29 -3.62
N ASP A 23 -14.39 -1.90 -4.47
CA ASP A 23 -14.22 -2.49 -5.80
C ASP A 23 -13.75 -3.94 -5.69
N PHE A 24 -12.83 -4.24 -4.76
CA PHE A 24 -12.41 -5.61 -4.48
C PHE A 24 -13.54 -6.49 -3.96
N ALA A 25 -14.38 -5.97 -3.07
CA ALA A 25 -15.53 -6.71 -2.55
C ALA A 25 -16.49 -7.16 -3.67
N GLN A 26 -16.74 -6.28 -4.66
CA GLN A 26 -17.60 -6.63 -5.81
C GLN A 26 -16.98 -7.72 -6.69
N ILE A 27 -15.66 -7.65 -6.91
CA ILE A 27 -14.92 -8.67 -7.68
C ILE A 27 -14.94 -10.02 -6.93
N GLU A 28 -14.72 -10.01 -5.62
CA GLU A 28 -14.75 -11.22 -4.79
C GLU A 28 -16.14 -11.85 -4.76
N GLU A 29 -17.20 -11.05 -4.59
CA GLU A 29 -18.57 -11.53 -4.65
C GLU A 29 -18.86 -12.19 -6.00
N ARG A 30 -18.51 -11.54 -7.11
CA ARG A 30 -18.69 -12.09 -8.46
C ARG A 30 -17.91 -13.40 -8.66
N LYS A 31 -16.68 -13.48 -8.15
CA LYS A 31 -15.83 -14.66 -8.24
C LYS A 31 -16.48 -15.90 -7.60
N THR A 32 -17.27 -15.75 -6.54
CA THR A 32 -17.98 -16.89 -5.92
C THR A 32 -19.03 -17.53 -6.85
N MET A 33 -19.57 -16.76 -7.80
CA MET A 33 -20.60 -17.20 -8.73
C MET A 33 -20.06 -17.62 -10.11
N CYS A 34 -18.76 -17.42 -10.37
CA CYS A 34 -18.14 -17.68 -11.67
C CYS A 34 -17.09 -18.79 -11.56
N LYS A 35 -17.15 -19.78 -12.47
CA LYS A 35 -16.12 -20.81 -12.59
C LYS A 35 -15.08 -20.36 -13.62
N CYS A 36 -13.96 -19.82 -13.15
CA CYS A 36 -12.86 -19.39 -14.01
C CYS A 36 -11.86 -20.54 -14.18
N MET A 37 -11.66 -21.01 -15.41
CA MET A 37 -10.78 -22.13 -15.75
C MET A 37 -9.52 -21.68 -16.47
N VAL A 38 -9.59 -20.56 -17.20
CA VAL A 38 -8.46 -19.94 -17.89
C VAL A 38 -8.29 -18.48 -17.49
N PRO A 39 -7.11 -17.87 -17.68
CA PRO A 39 -6.88 -16.46 -17.34
C PRO A 39 -7.88 -15.48 -17.98
N LYS A 40 -8.33 -15.77 -19.20
CA LYS A 40 -9.35 -14.97 -19.88
C LYS A 40 -10.69 -14.94 -19.13
N ASP A 41 -11.07 -16.02 -18.48
CA ASP A 41 -12.29 -16.08 -17.67
C ASP A 41 -12.20 -15.13 -16.47
N LEU A 42 -11.00 -14.97 -15.90
CA LEU A 42 -10.77 -14.00 -14.81
C LEU A 42 -10.93 -12.57 -15.33
N VAL A 43 -10.43 -12.28 -16.53
CA VAL A 43 -10.61 -10.97 -17.17
C VAL A 43 -12.10 -10.68 -17.35
N GLU A 44 -12.83 -11.60 -17.96
CA GLU A 44 -14.27 -11.46 -18.18
C GLU A 44 -15.04 -11.33 -16.87
N MET A 45 -14.67 -12.11 -15.85
CA MET A 45 -15.26 -12.05 -14.51
C MET A 45 -15.04 -10.68 -13.86
N ILE A 46 -13.81 -10.15 -13.91
CA ILE A 46 -13.48 -8.85 -13.32
C ILE A 46 -14.21 -7.73 -14.08
N VAL A 47 -14.16 -7.69 -15.41
CA VAL A 47 -14.86 -6.67 -16.21
C VAL A 47 -16.35 -6.61 -15.85
N ASN A 48 -16.98 -7.79 -15.69
CA ASN A 48 -18.41 -7.92 -15.41
C ASN A 48 -18.76 -7.96 -13.91
N ALA A 49 -17.80 -7.73 -13.00
CA ALA A 49 -18.07 -7.67 -11.57
C ALA A 49 -18.94 -6.45 -11.17
N ARG A 50 -18.92 -5.40 -11.98
CA ARG A 50 -19.74 -4.20 -11.79
C ARG A 50 -20.62 -3.93 -13.01
N ASN A 51 -21.94 -3.96 -12.82
CA ASN A 51 -22.91 -3.76 -13.90
C ASN A 51 -22.90 -2.33 -14.47
N VAL A 52 -22.64 -1.34 -13.61
CA VAL A 52 -22.56 0.08 -13.99
C VAL A 52 -21.10 0.47 -14.02
N GLN A 53 -20.61 0.91 -15.19
CA GLN A 53 -19.19 1.20 -15.43
C GLN A 53 -18.30 -0.04 -15.21
N PRO A 54 -18.19 -0.95 -16.18
CA PRO A 54 -17.33 -2.13 -16.08
C PRO A 54 -15.89 -1.80 -15.69
N PHE A 55 -15.21 -2.72 -15.01
CA PHE A 55 -13.79 -2.55 -14.70
C PHE A 55 -12.94 -2.62 -15.97
N VAL A 56 -11.84 -1.88 -15.99
CA VAL A 56 -10.82 -1.97 -17.03
C VAL A 56 -9.73 -2.90 -16.54
N VAL A 57 -9.50 -3.98 -17.27
CA VAL A 57 -8.47 -4.97 -16.93
C VAL A 57 -7.29 -4.81 -17.88
N ILE A 58 -6.10 -4.67 -17.32
CA ILE A 58 -4.84 -4.58 -18.05
C ILE A 58 -4.06 -5.87 -17.79
N MET A 59 -3.73 -6.59 -18.87
CA MET A 59 -2.93 -7.81 -18.80
C MET A 59 -1.45 -7.43 -18.68
N MET A 60 -0.92 -7.47 -17.45
CA MET A 60 0.49 -7.21 -17.20
C MET A 60 1.36 -8.33 -17.74
N GLN A 61 2.49 -7.97 -18.35
CA GLN A 61 3.58 -8.86 -18.71
C GLN A 61 4.67 -8.83 -17.64
N LYS A 62 5.64 -9.73 -17.75
CA LYS A 62 6.77 -9.78 -16.82
C LYS A 62 7.57 -8.48 -16.84
N GLU A 63 7.69 -7.86 -18.00
CA GLU A 63 8.43 -6.63 -18.23
C GLU A 63 7.77 -5.42 -17.56
N ASP A 64 6.48 -5.51 -17.23
CA ASP A 64 5.74 -4.48 -16.49
C ASP A 64 5.94 -4.59 -14.96
N LEU A 65 6.51 -5.70 -14.48
CA LEU A 65 6.74 -5.95 -13.07
C LEU A 65 8.16 -5.53 -12.67
N LEU A 66 8.25 -4.49 -11.86
CA LEU A 66 9.51 -4.00 -11.31
C LEU A 66 9.90 -4.82 -10.07
N ASP A 67 11.11 -5.39 -10.06
CA ASP A 67 11.68 -6.03 -8.86
C ASP A 67 12.38 -4.97 -8.00
N PHE A 68 11.72 -4.57 -6.91
CA PHE A 68 12.28 -3.64 -5.94
C PHE A 68 13.13 -4.31 -4.86
N LYS A 69 13.28 -5.64 -4.87
CA LYS A 69 13.99 -6.36 -3.81
C LYS A 69 15.48 -6.02 -3.80
N GLU A 70 16.14 -6.10 -4.95
CA GLU A 70 17.56 -5.76 -5.06
C GLU A 70 17.80 -4.29 -4.71
N ALA A 71 16.99 -3.39 -5.27
CA ALA A 71 17.03 -1.98 -4.93
C ALA A 71 16.84 -1.73 -3.43
N SER A 72 15.89 -2.42 -2.78
CA SER A 72 15.67 -2.28 -1.34
C SER A 72 16.86 -2.77 -0.51
N ASN A 73 17.53 -3.85 -0.92
CA ASN A 73 18.69 -4.37 -0.19
C ASN A 73 19.91 -3.45 -0.32
N VAL A 74 20.04 -2.75 -1.45
CA VAL A 74 21.15 -1.82 -1.70
C VAL A 74 20.91 -0.47 -1.03
N TYR A 75 19.69 0.04 -1.11
CA TYR A 75 19.38 1.42 -0.74
C TYR A 75 18.67 1.56 0.60
N LEU A 76 18.15 0.48 1.20
CA LEU A 76 17.36 0.56 2.42
C LEU A 76 17.84 -0.41 3.52
N ASN A 77 18.01 0.12 4.73
CA ASN A 77 18.18 -0.66 5.96
C ASN A 77 17.04 -0.40 6.94
N THR A 78 16.03 -1.25 6.91
CA THR A 78 14.81 -1.11 7.72
C THR A 78 14.81 -1.94 9.00
N GLN A 79 15.92 -2.62 9.35
CA GLN A 79 15.98 -3.55 10.50
C GLN A 79 15.60 -2.88 11.83
N LYS A 80 15.88 -1.58 11.97
CA LYS A 80 15.60 -0.80 13.19
C LYS A 80 14.26 -0.07 13.15
N PHE A 81 13.53 -0.14 12.05
CA PHE A 81 12.34 0.69 11.82
C PHE A 81 11.12 0.22 12.60
N ASN A 82 11.01 -1.08 12.94
CA ASN A 82 9.89 -1.65 13.72
C ASN A 82 8.52 -1.09 13.29
N ILE A 83 8.22 -1.17 11.98
CA ILE A 83 7.05 -0.53 11.36
C ILE A 83 5.72 -0.85 12.04
N SER A 84 5.58 -2.05 12.62
CA SER A 84 4.37 -2.49 13.34
C SER A 84 4.07 -1.67 14.60
N LYS A 85 5.06 -0.97 15.15
CA LYS A 85 4.88 -0.07 16.29
C LYS A 85 4.65 1.38 15.88
N ALA A 86 4.92 1.74 14.63
CA ALA A 86 4.77 3.10 14.15
C ALA A 86 3.28 3.42 13.94
N GLN A 87 2.79 4.42 14.66
CA GLN A 87 1.43 4.96 14.50
C GLN A 87 1.42 6.18 13.57
N TRP A 88 2.56 6.88 13.49
CA TRP A 88 2.77 8.05 12.64
C TRP A 88 4.07 7.88 11.88
N ILE A 89 4.05 8.24 10.60
CA ILE A 89 5.24 8.25 9.76
C ILE A 89 5.35 9.62 9.09
N ARG A 90 6.54 10.20 9.16
CA ARG A 90 6.88 11.45 8.48
C ARG A 90 8.16 11.28 7.68
N ILE A 91 8.07 11.59 6.40
CA ILE A 91 9.16 11.54 5.44
C ILE A 91 9.39 12.96 4.92
N ASP A 92 10.65 13.28 4.69
CA ASP A 92 11.11 14.60 4.26
C ASP A 92 11.86 14.46 2.95
N GLN A 93 11.53 15.30 1.97
CA GLN A 93 12.21 15.31 0.68
C GLN A 93 13.67 15.75 0.80
N GLU A 94 14.00 16.59 1.80
CA GLU A 94 15.35 17.10 2.01
C GLU A 94 16.26 16.04 2.65
N ASN A 95 15.70 15.04 3.32
CA ASN A 95 16.43 13.99 4.04
C ASN A 95 15.79 12.61 3.80
N PRO A 96 15.81 12.08 2.56
CA PRO A 96 15.09 10.86 2.20
C PRO A 96 15.55 9.62 2.99
N GLY A 97 16.77 9.62 3.53
CA GLY A 97 17.28 8.53 4.36
C GLY A 97 16.84 8.54 5.82
N LYS A 98 16.13 9.57 6.28
CA LYS A 98 15.68 9.67 7.68
C LYS A 98 14.16 9.64 7.74
N VAL A 99 13.63 8.58 8.32
CA VAL A 99 12.19 8.47 8.61
C VAL A 99 11.95 8.84 10.06
N ARG A 100 10.95 9.67 10.31
CA ARG A 100 10.54 10.05 11.66
C ARG A 100 9.28 9.28 12.03
N ILE A 101 9.27 8.66 13.20
CA ILE A 101 8.13 7.86 13.70
C ILE A 101 7.66 8.34 15.08
N ARG A 102 6.38 8.12 15.35
CA ARG A 102 5.80 8.13 16.71
C ARG A 102 5.13 6.79 16.95
N GLU A 103 5.31 6.25 18.16
CA GLU A 103 4.75 4.95 18.53
C GLU A 103 3.38 5.11 19.21
N THR A 104 3.01 6.33 19.62
CA THR A 104 1.71 6.64 20.21
C THR A 104 0.94 7.68 19.39
N LEU A 105 -0.34 7.87 19.71
CA LEU A 105 -1.18 8.93 19.16
C LEU A 105 -1.04 10.25 19.94
N ASN A 106 -0.11 10.34 20.89
CA ASN A 106 0.11 11.56 21.65
C ASN A 106 0.82 12.61 20.77
N GLU A 107 0.15 13.73 20.51
CA GLU A 107 0.72 14.81 19.70
C GLU A 107 1.96 15.46 20.32
N MET A 108 2.11 15.35 21.65
CA MET A 108 3.26 15.86 22.40
C MET A 108 4.46 14.90 22.41
N GLU A 109 4.33 13.67 21.89
CA GLU A 109 5.44 12.73 21.79
C GLU A 109 6.52 13.28 20.84
N GLU A 110 7.78 13.21 21.26
CA GLU A 110 8.90 13.57 20.39
C GLU A 110 9.04 12.59 19.24
N TRP A 111 9.45 13.10 18.07
CA TRP A 111 9.68 12.25 16.91
C TRP A 111 10.96 11.45 17.07
N LYS A 112 10.83 10.12 17.00
CA LYS A 112 11.98 9.23 16.93
C LYS A 112 12.50 9.17 15.51
N VAL A 113 13.78 9.49 15.31
CA VAL A 113 14.42 9.46 14.00
C VAL A 113 15.04 8.09 13.76
N VAL A 114 14.67 7.45 12.66
CA VAL A 114 15.25 6.19 12.19
C VAL A 114 15.96 6.46 10.87
N ASN A 115 17.25 6.12 10.81
CA ASN A 115 18.00 6.12 9.56
C ASN A 115 17.68 4.82 8.80
N VAL A 116 17.23 4.95 7.56
CA VAL A 116 16.80 3.83 6.71
C VAL A 116 17.68 3.65 5.47
N VAL A 117 18.80 4.37 5.37
CA VAL A 117 19.82 4.25 4.32
C VAL A 117 21.17 3.96 4.96
#